data_AF-A0A3N5WB37-F1
#
_entry.id   AF-A0A3N5WB37-F1
#
_cell.length_a   1.000
_cell.length_b   1.000
_cell.length_c   1.000
_cell.angle_alpha   90.00
_cell.angle_beta   90.00
_cell.angle_gamma   90.00
#
_symmetry.space_group_name_H-M   'P 1'
#
loop_
_entity.id
_entity.type
_entity.pdbx_description
1 polymer ?
#
loop_
_entity_poly.entity_id
_entity_poly.type
_entity_poly.pdbx_seq_one_letter_code
_entity_poly.pdbx_strand_id
1 'polypeptide(L)'
;DATGNRVTSMIFGPPKVIVLTGINKIVKDLSEGLDRIKKVVAPRNCQRRKDQTPCAVDFVCHDCQSPGRLCRITTIIERKPFDTELTVILIGEELGY
;
A
#
# COMPACT_ATOMS: atom_id res chain seq x y z
N ASP A 1 0.48 -3.81 -5.80
CA ASP A 1 0.98 -4.01 -7.17
C ASP A 1 0.38 -5.28 -7.81
N ALA A 2 -0.82 -5.69 -7.38
CA ALA A 2 -1.51 -6.94 -7.74
C ALA A 2 -0.80 -8.24 -7.32
N THR A 3 0.53 -8.31 -7.42
CA THR A 3 1.30 -9.55 -7.21
C THR A 3 1.91 -9.70 -5.82
N GLY A 4 1.92 -8.63 -5.01
CA GLY A 4 2.45 -8.67 -3.65
C GLY A 4 3.97 -8.47 -3.57
N ASN A 5 4.63 -8.17 -4.68
CA ASN A 5 6.09 -8.03 -4.75
C ASN A 5 6.63 -7.10 -3.64
N ARG A 6 6.04 -5.91 -3.48
CA ARG A 6 6.48 -4.95 -2.43
C ARG A 6 6.31 -5.46 -1.00
N VAL A 7 5.20 -6.16 -0.71
CA VAL A 7 4.91 -6.61 0.66
C VAL A 7 5.68 -7.86 1.03
N THR A 8 5.87 -8.78 0.09
CA THR A 8 6.66 -9.99 0.31
C THR A 8 8.10 -9.65 0.69
N SER A 9 8.73 -8.66 0.02
CA SER A 9 10.08 -8.23 0.39
C SER A 9 10.20 -7.72 1.83
N MET A 10 9.12 -7.24 2.45
CA MET A 10 9.11 -6.78 3.85
C MET A 10 8.83 -7.91 4.86
N ILE A 11 8.38 -9.09 4.39
CA ILE A 11 7.99 -10.25 5.21
C ILE A 11 9.05 -11.35 5.12
N PHE A 12 9.35 -11.77 3.90
CA PHE A 12 10.31 -12.81 3.55
C PHE A 12 11.04 -12.35 2.29
N GLY A 13 12.18 -11.71 2.48
CA GLY A 13 12.87 -10.98 1.42
C GLY A 13 14.34 -10.77 1.73
N PRO A 14 14.91 -9.63 1.31
CA PRO A 14 16.29 -9.30 1.61
C PRO A 14 16.56 -9.27 3.11
N PRO A 15 17.82 -9.53 3.55
CA PRO A 15 18.18 -9.49 4.98
C PRO A 15 18.00 -8.09 5.60
N LYS A 16 17.96 -7.03 4.79
CA LYS A 16 17.73 -5.65 5.23
C LYS A 16 16.76 -4.93 4.31
N VAL A 17 15.76 -4.30 4.91
CA VAL A 17 14.70 -3.54 4.21
C VAL A 17 14.54 -2.17 4.87
N ILE A 18 14.59 -1.12 4.07
CA ILE A 18 14.39 0.25 4.51
C ILE A 18 13.12 0.78 3.85
N VAL A 19 12.10 1.09 4.65
CA VAL A 19 10.86 1.70 4.21
C VAL A 19 10.95 3.21 4.42
N LEU A 20 10.97 3.95 3.33
CA LEU A 20 10.89 5.41 3.34
C LEU A 20 9.43 5.82 3.12
N THR A 21 8.84 6.59 4.05
CA THR A 21 7.46 7.05 3.92
C THR A 21 7.26 8.45 4.46
N GLY A 22 6.41 9.24 3.79
CA GLY A 22 6.04 10.59 4.22
C GLY A 22 5.07 10.60 5.40
N ILE A 23 5.00 11.73 6.11
CA ILE A 23 4.09 11.94 7.25
C ILE A 23 2.60 11.76 6.89
N ASN A 24 2.23 11.97 5.63
CA ASN A 24 0.87 11.80 5.11
C ASN A 24 0.36 10.34 5.13
N LYS A 25 1.12 9.39 5.69
CA LYS A 25 0.74 7.98 5.87
C LYS A 25 0.37 7.63 7.31
N ILE A 26 0.57 8.54 8.26
CA ILE A 26 0.12 8.38 9.64
C ILE A 26 -1.39 8.63 9.68
N VAL A 27 -2.11 7.72 10.34
CA VAL A 27 -3.58 7.73 10.48
C VAL A 27 -3.91 7.37 11.93
N LYS A 28 -5.16 7.62 12.35
CA LYS A 28 -5.62 7.40 13.71
C LYS A 28 -5.59 5.93 14.11
N ASP A 29 -6.04 5.04 13.23
CA ASP A 29 -6.22 3.62 13.52
C ASP A 29 -6.17 2.73 12.26
N LEU A 30 -6.26 1.42 12.48
CA LEU A 30 -6.22 0.42 11.40
C LEU A 30 -7.34 0.60 10.38
N SER A 31 -8.56 0.96 10.83
CA SER A 31 -9.71 1.14 9.93
C SER A 31 -9.46 2.31 8.98
N GLU A 32 -9.01 3.44 9.52
CA GLU A 32 -8.63 4.60 8.72
C GLU A 32 -7.47 4.28 7.76
N GLY A 33 -6.50 3.46 8.20
CA GLY A 33 -5.40 3.00 7.34
C GLY A 33 -5.88 2.18 6.14
N LEU A 34 -6.79 1.24 6.36
CA LEU A 34 -7.40 0.45 5.29
C LEU A 34 -8.24 1.33 4.36
N ASP A 35 -9.02 2.25 4.92
CA ASP A 35 -9.81 3.22 4.16
C ASP A 35 -8.92 4.09 3.29
N ARG A 36 -7.81 4.60 3.82
CA ARG A 36 -6.83 5.39 3.07
C ARG A 36 -6.28 4.60 1.88
N ILE A 37 -5.95 3.32 2.07
CA ILE A 37 -5.48 2.45 0.99
C ILE A 37 -6.55 2.32 -0.10
N LYS A 38 -7.81 2.08 0.27
CA LYS A 38 -8.90 1.79 -0.67
C LYS A 38 -9.46 3.04 -1.35
N LYS A 39 -9.55 4.17 -0.65
CA LYS A 39 -10.20 5.39 -1.10
C LYS A 39 -9.23 6.42 -1.68
N VAL A 40 -7.95 6.37 -1.33
CA VAL A 40 -6.95 7.35 -1.80
C VAL A 40 -5.87 6.67 -2.64
N VAL A 41 -5.22 5.64 -2.11
CA VAL A 41 -3.99 5.10 -2.69
C VAL A 41 -4.25 4.21 -3.90
N ALA A 42 -5.14 3.22 -3.76
CA ALA A 42 -5.45 2.29 -4.83
C ALA A 42 -6.07 2.98 -6.07
N PRO A 43 -7.07 3.88 -5.93
CA PRO A 43 -7.70 4.54 -7.07
C PRO A 43 -6.70 5.37 -7.90
N ARG A 44 -5.89 6.22 -7.23
CA ARG A 44 -4.84 7.01 -7.88
C ARG A 44 -3.79 6.14 -8.58
N ASN A 45 -3.43 5.00 -8.00
CA ASN A 45 -2.46 4.10 -8.61
C ASN A 45 -3.03 3.34 -9.81
N CYS A 46 -4.27 2.86 -9.71
CA CYS A 46 -4.98 2.24 -10.84
C CYS A 46 -5.13 3.22 -11.99
N GLN A 47 -5.50 4.49 -11.71
CA GLN A 47 -5.57 5.55 -12.72
C GLN A 47 -4.21 5.78 -13.38
N ARG A 48 -3.14 5.98 -12.60
CA ARG A 48 -1.78 6.20 -13.11
C ARG A 48 -1.30 5.05 -14.01
N ARG A 49 -1.69 3.81 -13.68
CA ARG A 49 -1.38 2.60 -14.46
C ARG A 49 -2.33 2.36 -15.63
N LYS A 50 -3.42 3.12 -15.73
CA LYS A 50 -4.52 2.91 -16.68
C LYS A 50 -5.15 1.51 -16.53
N ASP A 51 -5.21 0.99 -15.31
CA ASP A 51 -5.84 -0.30 -15.02
C ASP A 51 -7.35 -0.20 -15.28
N GLN A 52 -7.94 -1.21 -15.96
CA GLN A 52 -9.37 -1.27 -16.26
C GLN A 52 -10.19 -1.64 -15.01
N THR A 53 -10.29 -0.69 -14.08
CA THR A 53 -11.00 -0.83 -12.81
C THR A 53 -11.92 0.37 -12.60
N PRO A 54 -13.09 0.20 -11.96
CA PRO A 54 -14.02 1.31 -11.78
C PRO A 54 -13.39 2.45 -10.96
N CYS A 55 -12.59 2.10 -9.94
CA CYS A 55 -11.89 3.08 -9.11
C CYS A 55 -10.81 3.90 -9.86
N ALA A 56 -10.33 3.45 -11.03
CA ALA A 56 -9.43 4.25 -11.86
C ALA A 56 -10.16 5.42 -12.56
N VAL A 57 -11.49 5.35 -12.66
CA VAL A 57 -12.34 6.32 -13.37
C VAL A 57 -12.95 7.31 -12.40
N ASP A 58 -13.66 6.82 -11.39
CA ASP A 58 -14.46 7.66 -10.48
C ASP A 58 -13.78 7.93 -9.13
N PHE A 59 -12.61 7.35 -8.89
CA PHE A 59 -11.87 7.41 -7.63
C PHE A 59 -12.59 6.83 -6.41
N VAL A 60 -13.63 6.01 -6.60
CA VAL A 60 -14.39 5.36 -5.53
C VAL A 60 -14.04 3.88 -5.46
N CYS A 61 -13.92 3.33 -4.26
CA CYS A 61 -13.72 1.88 -4.09
C CYS A 61 -15.05 1.14 -4.20
N HIS A 62 -15.15 0.24 -5.18
CA HIS A 62 -16.34 -0.59 -5.42
C HIS A 62 -16.19 -2.03 -4.91
N ASP A 63 -15.12 -2.32 -4.16
CA ASP A 63 -14.66 -3.68 -3.85
C ASP A 63 -14.72 -4.64 -5.07
N CYS A 64 -14.30 -4.13 -6.22
CA CYS A 64 -14.54 -4.79 -7.50
C CYS A 64 -13.80 -6.14 -7.63
N GLN A 65 -14.33 -7.02 -8.48
CA GLN A 65 -13.67 -8.26 -8.91
C GLN A 65 -13.01 -8.12 -10.29
N SER A 66 -12.68 -6.89 -10.72
CA SER A 66 -12.05 -6.67 -12.03
C SER A 66 -10.73 -7.47 -12.14
N PRO A 67 -10.45 -8.08 -13.30
CA PRO A 67 -9.14 -8.67 -13.58
C PRO A 67 -7.98 -7.70 -13.30
N GLY A 68 -8.19 -6.41 -13.57
CA GLY A 68 -7.24 -5.33 -13.31
C GLY A 68 -7.11 -4.87 -11.85
N ARG A 69 -7.78 -5.53 -10.88
CA ARG A 69 -7.71 -5.14 -9.45
C ARG A 69 -6.26 -5.16 -8.95
N LEU A 70 -5.78 -3.98 -8.54
CA LEU A 70 -4.43 -3.80 -7.98
C LEU A 70 -4.34 -4.12 -6.48
N CYS A 71 -5.39 -3.83 -5.72
CA CYS A 71 -5.45 -3.93 -4.27
C CYS A 71 -5.90 -5.33 -3.79
N ARG A 72 -5.21 -6.37 -4.29
CA ARG A 72 -5.48 -7.79 -4.01
C ARG A 72 -4.92 -8.27 -2.67
N ILE A 73 -3.81 -7.69 -2.23
CA ILE A 73 -3.06 -8.16 -1.06
C ILE A 73 -2.91 -6.97 -0.10
N THR A 74 -3.16 -7.24 1.18
CA THR A 74 -2.95 -6.31 2.29
C THR A 74 -2.13 -7.03 3.35
N THR A 75 -1.13 -6.36 3.90
CA THR A 75 -0.25 -6.90 4.94
C THR A 75 -0.28 -5.96 6.13
N ILE A 76 -0.40 -6.55 7.31
CA ILE A 76 -0.23 -5.87 8.60
C ILE A 76 1.01 -6.49 9.25
N ILE A 77 1.98 -5.66 9.62
CA ILE A 77 3.21 -6.10 10.29
C ILE A 77 3.08 -5.73 11.77
N GLU A 78 2.70 -6.70 12.59
CA GLU A 78 2.58 -6.53 14.05
C GLU A 78 3.94 -6.41 14.74
N ARG A 79 4.98 -7.04 14.17
CA ARG A 79 6.33 -7.07 14.73
C ARG A 79 7.40 -7.23 13.64
N LYS A 80 8.62 -6.74 13.91
CA LYS A 80 9.80 -6.96 13.07
C LYS A 80 9.97 -8.48 12.81
N PRO A 81 10.02 -8.94 11.53
CA PRO A 81 10.32 -10.33 11.21
C PRO A 81 11.69 -10.76 11.75
N PHE A 82 11.86 -12.04 12.05
CA PHE A 82 13.12 -12.55 12.63
C PHE A 82 14.31 -12.41 11.68
N ASP A 83 14.12 -12.77 10.41
CA ASP A 83 15.20 -12.87 9.42
C ASP A 83 15.33 -11.64 8.51
N THR A 84 14.61 -10.55 8.84
CA THR A 84 14.63 -9.32 8.04
C THR A 84 14.79 -8.12 8.95
N GLU A 85 15.92 -7.43 8.81
CA GLU A 85 16.17 -6.15 9.45
C GLU A 85 15.33 -5.06 8.77
N LEU A 86 14.13 -4.85 9.29
CA LEU A 86 13.17 -3.85 8.82
C LEU A 86 13.36 -2.53 9.57
N THR A 87 13.68 -1.46 8.83
CA THR A 87 13.76 -0.09 9.33
C THR A 87 12.73 0.79 8.63
N VAL A 88 11.94 1.54 9.39
CA VAL A 88 10.99 2.53 8.85
C VAL A 88 11.52 3.92 9.15
N ILE A 89 11.68 4.74 8.10
CA ILE A 89 12.09 6.14 8.21
C ILE A 89 10.90 7.01 7.79
N LEU A 90 10.40 7.80 8.74
CA LEU A 90 9.37 8.79 8.51
C LEU A 90 10.02 10.10 8.06
N ILE A 91 9.69 10.52 6.84
CA ILE A 91 10.14 11.78 6.25
C ILE A 91 9.09 12.83 6.57
N GLY A 92 9.51 13.98 7.11
CA GLY A 92 8.66 15.10 7.53
C GLY A 92 7.86 15.81 6.43
N GLU A 93 7.79 15.25 5.23
CA GLU A 93 7.14 15.81 4.05
C GLU A 93 6.01 14.91 3.55
N GLU A 94 5.07 15.49 2.81
CA GLU A 94 4.02 14.73 2.14
C GLU A 94 4.55 14.12 0.84
N LEU A 95 4.81 12.81 0.85
CA LEU A 95 5.39 12.11 -0.30
C LEU A 95 4.40 11.14 -0.93
N GLY A 96 4.31 11.13 -2.25
CA GLY A 96 3.37 10.26 -2.99
C GLY A 96 1.91 10.60 -2.69
N TYR A 97 1.03 9.61 -2.74
CA TYR A 97 -0.42 9.76 -2.52
C TYR A 97 -0.93 8.92 -1.36
#